data_AF-A0A954K3A6-F1
#
_entry.id   AF-A0A954K3A6-F1
#
_cell.length_a   1.000
_cell.length_b   1.000
_cell.length_c   1.000
_cell.angle_alpha   90.00
_cell.angle_beta   90.00
_cell.angle_gamma   90.00
#
_symmetry.space_group_name_H-M   'P 1'
#
loop_
_entity.id
_entity.type
_entity.pdbx_description
1 polymer ?
#
loop_
_entity_poly.entity_id
_entity_poly.type
_entity_poly.pdbx_seq_one_letter_code
_entity_poly.pdbx_strand_id
1 'polypeptide(L)'
;EQFNSAFVIQLKERVQQTGGAWIRLGDYPYPYQGVICYGESALGKDFREFSNVVSPLSVPLEMLHLKAEYDWQGKADSHSQRTLRVELISRYRQGLPVSLPSVPSREELNRLFQKIHLDRKQMPLVWVTSLETFFRWWNLRRQLSVSISRIPSGWETIISGNIQGFHPGLQIWKGRHSATVSLALGVNEIRDETIAFATNPERHPGGFTAHWAGMNSSLFPFDFKKPAAAAAS
;
A
#
# COMPACT_ATOMS: atom_id res chain seq x y z
N GLU A 1 19.68 2.03 -11.78
CA GLU A 1 19.45 0.57 -11.74
C GLU A 1 17.96 0.31 -11.82
N GLN A 2 17.48 -0.49 -12.78
CA GLN A 2 16.07 -0.88 -12.83
C GLN A 2 15.80 -1.92 -11.75
N PHE A 3 14.83 -1.65 -10.89
CA PHE A 3 14.39 -2.60 -9.87
C PHE A 3 13.82 -3.86 -10.53
N ASN A 4 14.42 -5.02 -10.25
CA ASN A 4 13.94 -6.30 -10.76
C ASN A 4 12.85 -6.86 -9.83
N SER A 5 11.58 -6.59 -10.15
CA SER A 5 10.44 -7.10 -9.38
C SER A 5 10.42 -8.63 -9.29
N ALA A 6 10.88 -9.33 -10.32
CA ALA A 6 10.96 -10.78 -10.34
C ALA A 6 12.00 -11.32 -9.33
N PHE A 7 13.15 -10.64 -9.19
CA PHE A 7 14.14 -10.98 -8.16
C PHE A 7 13.55 -10.86 -6.76
N VAL A 8 12.82 -9.79 -6.46
CA VAL A 8 12.21 -9.59 -5.14
C VAL A 8 11.11 -10.63 -4.86
N ILE A 9 10.35 -11.03 -5.87
CA ILE A 9 9.37 -12.13 -5.74
C ILE A 9 10.09 -13.45 -5.44
N GLN A 10 11.14 -13.80 -6.20
CA GLN A 10 11.92 -15.03 -5.98
C GLN A 10 12.62 -15.07 -4.63
N LEU A 11 13.22 -13.95 -4.19
CA LEU A 11 13.85 -13.84 -2.87
C LEU A 11 12.82 -14.10 -1.76
N LYS A 12 11.60 -13.58 -1.91
CA LYS A 12 10.51 -13.82 -0.96
C LYS A 12 10.07 -15.27 -0.93
N GLU A 13 9.87 -15.90 -2.08
CA GLU A 13 9.51 -17.33 -2.14
C GLU A 13 10.57 -18.18 -1.43
N ARG A 14 11.85 -17.89 -1.64
CA ARG A 14 12.94 -18.57 -0.92
C ARG A 14 12.91 -18.32 0.58
N VAL A 15 12.73 -17.07 1.03
CA VAL A 15 12.59 -16.74 2.46
C VAL A 15 11.40 -17.48 3.07
N GLN A 16 10.30 -17.63 2.33
CA GLN A 16 9.12 -18.36 2.80
C GLN A 16 9.36 -19.88 2.87
N GLN A 17 10.05 -20.45 1.88
CA GLN A 17 10.39 -21.89 1.86
C GLN A 17 11.27 -22.30 3.03
N THR A 18 12.09 -21.39 3.57
CA THR A 18 12.92 -21.64 4.75
C THR A 18 12.21 -21.33 6.07
N GLY A 19 10.92 -21.00 6.05
CA GLY A 19 10.16 -20.59 7.24
C GLY A 19 10.52 -19.19 7.76
N GLY A 20 11.28 -18.41 6.98
CA GLY A 20 11.66 -17.04 7.30
C GLY A 20 10.50 -16.05 7.19
N ALA A 21 10.73 -14.85 7.69
CA ALA A 21 9.78 -13.74 7.63
C ALA A 21 10.30 -12.64 6.69
N TRP A 22 9.39 -12.03 5.94
CA TRP A 22 9.66 -10.79 5.22
C TRP A 22 9.19 -9.61 6.04
N ILE A 23 10.09 -8.68 6.35
CA ILE A 23 9.83 -7.57 7.27
C ILE A 23 10.19 -6.25 6.60
N ARG A 24 9.36 -5.23 6.82
CA ARG A 24 9.62 -3.88 6.33
C ARG A 24 8.90 -2.83 7.15
N LEU A 25 9.33 -1.58 7.02
CA LEU A 25 8.56 -0.44 7.47
C LEU A 25 7.23 -0.34 6.70
N GLY A 26 6.14 -0.12 7.41
CA GLY A 26 4.79 -0.09 6.89
C GLY A 26 4.57 1.02 5.86
N ASP A 27 3.64 0.76 4.95
CA ASP A 27 3.26 1.66 3.86
C ASP A 27 2.39 2.85 4.29
N TYR A 28 1.90 2.82 5.53
CA TYR A 28 1.00 3.81 6.12
C TYR A 28 1.35 3.93 7.61
N PRO A 29 0.93 5.01 8.30
CA PRO A 29 1.05 5.06 9.74
C PRO A 29 0.26 3.92 10.37
N TYR A 30 0.73 3.38 11.49
CA TYR A 30 -0.01 2.39 12.27
C TYR A 30 -1.34 2.98 12.76
N PRO A 31 -2.48 2.25 12.74
CA PRO A 31 -2.66 0.83 12.36
C PRO A 31 -3.11 0.61 10.90
N TYR A 32 -2.95 1.60 10.04
CA TYR A 32 -3.62 1.62 8.74
C TYR A 32 -3.02 0.66 7.71
N GLN A 33 -3.87 0.17 6.82
CA GLN A 33 -3.54 -0.78 5.76
C GLN A 33 -3.68 -0.20 4.35
N GLY A 34 -4.38 0.93 4.22
CA GLY A 34 -4.58 1.67 2.98
C GLY A 34 -4.81 3.15 3.30
N VAL A 35 -4.80 4.01 2.28
CA VAL A 35 -5.13 5.44 2.42
C VAL A 35 -6.05 5.89 1.29
N ILE A 36 -6.99 6.76 1.62
CA ILE A 36 -7.75 7.56 0.65
C ILE A 36 -7.46 9.03 0.96
N CYS A 37 -6.83 9.69 0.00
CA CYS A 37 -6.46 11.08 0.05
C CYS A 37 -7.50 11.93 -0.67
N TYR A 38 -7.98 13.01 -0.05
CA TYR A 38 -8.80 14.04 -0.69
C TYR A 38 -8.01 15.34 -0.87
N GLY A 39 -8.50 16.19 -1.77
CA GLY A 39 -7.95 17.50 -2.07
C GLY A 39 -6.65 17.45 -2.86
N GLU A 40 -6.19 18.63 -3.25
CA GLU A 40 -4.91 18.80 -3.90
C GLU A 40 -3.79 19.01 -2.88
N SER A 41 -2.53 18.93 -3.33
CA SER A 41 -1.37 19.20 -2.50
C SER A 41 -0.30 19.93 -3.28
N ALA A 42 0.17 21.07 -2.74
CA ALA A 42 1.34 21.76 -3.26
C ALA A 42 2.61 20.90 -3.13
N LEU A 43 2.75 20.16 -2.02
CA LEU A 43 3.83 19.17 -1.80
C LEU A 43 3.78 18.01 -2.80
N GLY A 44 2.64 17.81 -3.46
CA GLY A 44 2.53 16.85 -4.55
C GLY A 44 3.39 17.24 -5.77
N LYS A 45 3.55 18.54 -6.07
CA LYS A 45 4.40 18.97 -7.19
C LYS A 45 5.86 18.56 -6.98
N ASP A 46 6.36 18.70 -5.75
CA ASP A 46 7.69 18.22 -5.35
C ASP A 46 7.80 16.69 -5.48
N PHE A 47 6.73 15.94 -5.24
CA PHE A 47 6.73 14.48 -5.42
C PHE A 47 7.01 14.04 -6.88
N ARG A 48 6.61 14.84 -7.88
CA ARG A 48 6.96 14.58 -9.29
C ARG A 48 8.47 14.63 -9.52
N GLU A 49 9.19 15.52 -8.83
CA GLU A 49 10.64 15.70 -8.99
C GLU A 49 11.45 14.76 -8.08
N PHE A 50 10.98 14.48 -6.85
CA PHE A 50 11.75 13.76 -5.82
C PHE A 50 11.54 12.24 -5.78
N SER A 51 10.61 11.70 -6.56
CA SER A 51 10.51 10.25 -6.76
C SER A 51 11.76 9.63 -7.41
N ASN A 52 12.69 10.46 -7.88
CA ASN A 52 13.99 10.07 -8.44
C ASN A 52 15.08 9.72 -7.41
N VAL A 53 14.94 10.07 -6.12
CA VAL A 53 16.12 10.15 -5.22
C VAL A 53 16.21 9.02 -4.18
N VAL A 54 15.11 8.37 -3.79
CA VAL A 54 15.14 7.33 -2.72
C VAL A 54 14.31 6.08 -3.04
N SER A 55 13.46 6.16 -4.06
CA SER A 55 13.00 5.01 -4.83
C SER A 55 13.79 5.02 -6.14
N PRO A 56 14.31 3.90 -6.65
CA PRO A 56 14.93 3.88 -7.98
C PRO A 56 13.94 4.20 -9.11
N LEU A 57 12.67 4.47 -8.79
CA LEU A 57 11.60 4.67 -9.75
C LEU A 57 10.80 5.91 -9.42
N SER A 58 10.80 6.82 -10.40
CA SER A 58 9.97 8.01 -10.49
C SER A 58 8.50 7.59 -10.46
N VAL A 59 7.71 8.16 -9.55
CA VAL A 59 6.28 7.90 -9.43
C VAL A 59 5.54 9.19 -9.79
N PRO A 60 5.00 9.29 -11.00
CA PRO A 60 4.12 10.38 -11.39
C PRO A 60 2.85 10.36 -10.52
N LEU A 61 2.43 11.52 -10.02
CA LEU A 61 1.19 11.73 -9.24
C LEU A 61 -0.04 11.13 -9.92
N GLU A 62 -0.04 11.07 -11.25
CA GLU A 62 -1.08 10.51 -12.09
C GLU A 62 -1.34 9.02 -11.82
N MET A 63 -0.38 8.29 -11.23
CA MET A 63 -0.53 6.89 -10.83
C MET A 63 -1.24 6.73 -9.47
N LEU A 64 -1.21 7.76 -8.62
CA LEU A 64 -1.99 7.85 -7.38
C LEU A 64 -3.46 8.20 -7.66
N HIS A 65 -3.68 8.99 -8.71
CA HIS A 65 -5.00 9.46 -9.08
C HIS A 65 -5.85 8.31 -9.57
N LEU A 66 -7.05 8.19 -9.00
CA LEU A 66 -8.02 7.23 -9.52
C LEU A 66 -8.57 7.79 -10.84
N LYS A 67 -8.21 7.19 -11.98
CA LYS A 67 -8.64 7.66 -13.30
C LYS A 67 -10.17 7.82 -13.42
N ALA A 68 -10.93 7.01 -12.68
CA ALA A 68 -12.40 7.07 -12.61
C ALA A 68 -12.95 8.39 -12.02
N GLU A 69 -12.11 9.24 -11.45
CA GLU A 69 -12.52 10.52 -10.85
C GLU A 69 -12.84 11.60 -11.90
N TYR A 70 -12.12 11.62 -13.02
CA TYR A 70 -12.39 12.55 -14.12
C TYR A 70 -13.79 12.36 -14.72
N ASP A 71 -14.36 11.16 -14.56
CA ASP A 71 -15.72 10.80 -14.97
C ASP A 71 -16.78 11.14 -13.90
N TRP A 72 -16.40 11.32 -12.63
CA TRP A 72 -17.33 11.47 -11.51
C TRP A 72 -17.99 12.85 -11.45
N GLN A 73 -17.28 13.91 -11.84
CA GLN A 73 -17.87 15.25 -11.97
C GLN A 73 -18.98 15.29 -13.04
N GLY A 74 -19.05 14.28 -13.93
CA GLY A 74 -19.95 14.27 -15.08
C GLY A 74 -21.08 13.24 -15.10
N LYS A 75 -21.10 12.18 -14.26
CA LYS A 75 -22.08 11.08 -14.43
C LYS A 75 -22.79 10.64 -13.15
N ALA A 76 -24.13 10.69 -13.22
CA ALA A 76 -25.07 10.30 -12.18
C ALA A 76 -25.56 8.84 -12.30
N ASP A 77 -24.97 8.02 -13.19
CA ASP A 77 -25.45 6.66 -13.40
C ASP A 77 -25.00 5.68 -12.28
N SER A 78 -25.84 4.68 -12.03
CA SER A 78 -25.63 3.65 -11.00
C SER A 78 -24.42 2.74 -11.30
N HIS A 79 -24.05 2.62 -12.58
CA HIS A 79 -22.96 1.77 -13.03
C HIS A 79 -21.60 2.35 -12.63
N SER A 80 -21.34 3.62 -12.92
CA SER A 80 -20.12 4.34 -12.54
C SER A 80 -19.93 4.38 -11.02
N GLN A 81 -21.02 4.56 -10.25
CA GLN A 81 -20.96 4.51 -8.78
C GLN A 81 -20.52 3.13 -8.27
N ARG A 82 -21.07 2.06 -8.85
CA ARG A 82 -20.68 0.69 -8.53
C ARG A 82 -19.22 0.42 -8.89
N THR A 83 -18.79 0.84 -10.08
CA THR A 83 -17.40 0.66 -10.55
C THR A 83 -16.42 1.36 -9.62
N LEU A 84 -16.68 2.62 -9.26
CA LEU A 84 -15.85 3.36 -8.32
C LEU A 84 -15.76 2.67 -6.95
N ARG A 85 -16.90 2.21 -6.40
CA ARG A 85 -16.90 1.45 -5.13
C ARG A 85 -16.03 0.20 -5.22
N VAL A 86 -16.19 -0.59 -6.29
CA VAL A 86 -15.41 -1.83 -6.49
C VAL A 86 -13.92 -1.51 -6.61
N GLU A 87 -13.55 -0.46 -7.33
CA GLU A 87 -12.16 -0.07 -7.50
C GLU A 87 -11.52 0.39 -6.18
N LEU A 88 -12.23 1.21 -5.39
CA LEU A 88 -11.76 1.64 -4.07
C LEU A 88 -11.50 0.45 -3.13
N ILE A 89 -12.43 -0.50 -3.07
CA ILE A 89 -12.28 -1.70 -2.23
C ILE A 89 -11.12 -2.56 -2.74
N SER A 90 -11.01 -2.75 -4.06
CA SER A 90 -9.92 -3.51 -4.67
C SER A 90 -8.54 -2.90 -4.35
N ARG A 91 -8.40 -1.59 -4.52
CA ARG A 91 -7.19 -0.83 -4.16
C ARG A 91 -6.85 -0.98 -2.68
N TYR A 92 -7.84 -0.84 -1.80
CA TYR A 92 -7.65 -1.02 -0.36
C TYR A 92 -7.13 -2.42 -0.01
N ARG A 93 -7.73 -3.48 -0.58
CA ARG A 93 -7.29 -4.86 -0.31
C ARG A 93 -5.88 -5.13 -0.81
N GLN A 94 -5.48 -4.52 -1.92
CA GLN A 94 -4.12 -4.57 -2.43
C GLN A 94 -3.14 -3.70 -1.62
N GLY A 95 -3.66 -2.86 -0.71
CA GLY A 95 -2.87 -1.90 0.06
C GLY A 95 -2.30 -0.78 -0.79
N LEU A 96 -3.00 -0.39 -1.86
CA LEU A 96 -2.64 0.71 -2.76
C LEU A 96 -3.26 2.02 -2.27
N PRO A 97 -2.51 3.14 -2.32
CA PRO A 97 -3.07 4.44 -2.00
C PRO A 97 -4.02 4.89 -3.10
N VAL A 98 -5.02 5.67 -2.72
CA VAL A 98 -5.95 6.33 -3.63
C VAL A 98 -5.90 7.82 -3.38
N SER A 99 -5.78 8.61 -4.45
CA SER A 99 -5.91 10.06 -4.41
C SER A 99 -7.12 10.51 -5.21
N LEU A 100 -7.92 11.39 -4.60
CA LEU A 100 -9.12 12.00 -5.15
C LEU A 100 -9.00 13.54 -5.11
N PRO A 101 -8.15 14.16 -5.96
CA PRO A 101 -7.97 15.62 -6.03
C PRO A 101 -9.24 16.43 -6.29
N SER A 102 -10.21 15.89 -7.03
CA SER A 102 -11.47 16.57 -7.33
C SER A 102 -12.41 16.66 -6.13
N VAL A 103 -12.12 15.93 -5.06
CA VAL A 103 -12.87 15.96 -3.80
C VAL A 103 -12.13 16.92 -2.85
N PRO A 104 -12.54 18.19 -2.72
CA PRO A 104 -11.77 19.22 -2.04
C PRO A 104 -11.72 19.06 -0.52
N SER A 105 -12.69 18.36 0.08
CA SER A 105 -12.88 18.30 1.53
C SER A 105 -13.29 16.93 2.03
N ARG A 106 -13.14 16.71 3.34
CA ARG A 106 -13.56 15.49 4.01
C ARG A 106 -15.08 15.34 3.99
N GLU A 107 -15.80 16.45 4.07
CA GLU A 107 -17.25 16.51 4.01
C GLU A 107 -17.76 16.02 2.65
N GLU A 108 -17.14 16.47 1.56
CA GLU A 108 -17.46 16.01 0.21
C GLU A 108 -17.09 14.54 -0.02
N LEU A 109 -15.96 14.08 0.55
CA LEU A 109 -15.60 12.67 0.51
C LEU A 109 -16.64 11.79 1.22
N ASN A 110 -17.16 12.23 2.36
CA ASN A 110 -18.22 11.50 3.07
C ASN A 110 -19.52 11.45 2.23
N ARG A 111 -19.89 12.55 1.56
CA ARG A 111 -21.03 12.57 0.62
C ARG A 111 -20.82 11.61 -0.55
N LEU A 112 -19.60 11.57 -1.10
CA LEU A 112 -19.23 10.61 -2.14
C LEU A 112 -19.43 9.17 -1.64
N PHE A 113 -18.91 8.83 -0.46
CA PHE A 113 -19.05 7.48 0.11
C PHE A 113 -20.52 7.08 0.32
N GLN A 114 -21.36 8.02 0.77
CA GLN A 114 -22.81 7.80 0.88
C GLN A 114 -23.43 7.54 -0.50
N LYS A 115 -23.11 8.37 -1.51
CA LYS A 115 -23.64 8.23 -2.88
C LYS A 115 -23.30 6.87 -3.50
N ILE A 116 -22.05 6.41 -3.34
CA ILE A 116 -21.62 5.12 -3.89
C ILE A 116 -21.97 3.92 -3.00
N HIS A 117 -22.66 4.13 -1.87
CA HIS A 117 -23.01 3.10 -0.90
C HIS A 117 -21.78 2.28 -0.44
N LEU A 118 -20.70 2.99 -0.07
CA LEU A 118 -19.48 2.41 0.48
C LEU A 118 -19.52 2.48 2.01
N ASP A 119 -19.59 1.31 2.64
CA ASP A 119 -19.53 1.20 4.10
C ASP A 119 -18.07 1.12 4.55
N ARG A 120 -17.70 1.91 5.57
CA ARG A 120 -16.38 1.85 6.20
C ARG A 120 -16.03 0.47 6.74
N LYS A 121 -17.01 -0.37 7.09
CA LYS A 121 -16.78 -1.77 7.47
C LYS A 121 -16.12 -2.60 6.36
N GLN A 122 -16.25 -2.19 5.10
CA GLN A 122 -15.59 -2.83 3.96
C GLN A 122 -14.09 -2.48 3.89
N MET A 123 -13.66 -1.42 4.60
CA MET A 123 -12.28 -0.93 4.65
C MET A 123 -11.91 -0.45 6.07
N PRO A 124 -11.92 -1.34 7.08
CA PRO A 124 -11.89 -0.95 8.49
C PRO A 124 -10.59 -0.26 8.94
N LEU A 125 -9.48 -0.47 8.24
CA LEU A 125 -8.17 0.13 8.55
C LEU A 125 -7.70 1.08 7.44
N VAL A 126 -8.64 1.79 6.81
CA VAL A 126 -8.32 2.84 5.83
C VAL A 126 -8.04 4.17 6.53
N TRP A 127 -6.90 4.77 6.20
CA TRP A 127 -6.59 6.13 6.61
C TRP A 127 -7.28 7.10 5.65
N VAL A 128 -8.18 7.94 6.15
CA VAL A 128 -8.80 9.01 5.35
C VAL A 128 -8.16 10.34 5.76
N THR A 129 -7.52 11.02 4.81
CA THR A 129 -6.71 12.21 5.10
C THR A 129 -6.62 13.13 3.88
N SER A 130 -6.11 14.35 4.06
CA SER A 130 -5.76 15.19 2.91
C SER A 130 -4.50 14.67 2.22
N LEU A 131 -4.41 14.89 0.90
CA LEU A 131 -3.22 14.53 0.13
C LEU A 131 -1.94 15.19 0.68
N GLU A 132 -2.05 16.42 1.17
CA GLU A 132 -0.95 17.13 1.84
C GLU A 132 -0.46 16.41 3.10
N THR A 133 -1.39 15.98 3.96
CA THR A 133 -1.04 15.28 5.21
C THR A 133 -0.40 13.91 4.92
N PHE A 134 -0.88 13.21 3.89
CA PHE A 134 -0.26 11.98 3.43
C PHE A 134 1.20 12.21 3.00
N PHE A 135 1.46 13.26 2.22
CA PHE A 135 2.83 13.58 1.78
C PHE A 135 3.74 14.03 2.92
N ARG A 136 3.22 14.78 3.89
CA ARG A 136 3.96 15.11 5.12
C ARG A 136 4.42 13.84 5.84
N TRP A 137 3.51 12.89 6.05
CA TRP A 137 3.85 11.60 6.65
C TRP A 137 4.86 10.82 5.80
N TRP A 138 4.65 10.76 4.48
CA TRP A 138 5.55 10.05 3.56
C TRP A 138 6.99 10.56 3.62
N ASN A 139 7.16 11.88 3.68
CA ASN A 139 8.48 12.51 3.79
C ASN A 139 9.15 12.20 5.13
N LEU A 140 8.39 12.19 6.23
CA LEU A 140 8.91 11.77 7.54
C LEU A 140 9.32 10.30 7.54
N ARG A 141 8.48 9.42 6.98
CA ARG A 141 8.77 7.97 6.85
C ARG A 141 10.10 7.72 6.14
N ARG A 142 10.39 8.46 5.08
CA ARG A 142 11.64 8.35 4.31
C ARG A 142 12.89 8.70 5.11
N GLN A 143 12.74 9.51 6.16
CA GLN A 143 13.84 9.93 7.03
C GLN A 143 14.03 8.97 8.20
N LEU A 144 13.14 7.99 8.38
CA LEU A 144 13.27 6.99 9.44
C LEU A 144 14.38 6.01 9.10
N SER A 145 15.31 5.84 10.03
CA SER A 145 16.28 4.75 10.02
C SER A 145 15.72 3.60 10.85
N VAL A 146 15.76 2.39 10.29
CA VAL A 146 15.23 1.18 10.93
C VAL A 146 16.27 0.08 10.83
N SER A 147 16.71 -0.41 11.99
CA SER A 147 17.47 -1.66 12.10
C SER A 147 16.56 -2.75 12.65
N ILE A 148 16.69 -3.97 12.14
CA ILE A 148 15.89 -5.14 12.54
C ILE A 148 16.86 -6.29 12.75
N SER A 149 16.82 -6.89 13.93
CA SER A 149 17.65 -8.04 14.31
C SER A 149 16.79 -9.16 14.86
N ARG A 150 17.16 -10.40 14.54
CA ARG A 150 16.49 -11.59 15.09
C ARG A 150 17.01 -11.85 16.51
N ILE A 151 16.10 -12.11 17.44
CA ILE A 151 16.42 -12.57 18.81
C ILE A 151 15.67 -13.89 19.09
N PRO A 152 16.00 -14.65 20.15
CA PRO A 152 15.37 -15.95 20.41
C PRO A 152 13.83 -15.91 20.53
N SER A 153 13.29 -14.85 21.17
CA SER A 153 11.85 -14.67 21.39
C SER A 153 11.11 -14.01 20.20
N GLY A 154 11.81 -13.52 19.19
CA GLY A 154 11.20 -12.62 18.21
C GLY A 154 12.18 -11.73 17.47
N TRP A 155 11.91 -10.43 17.48
CA TRP A 155 12.66 -9.42 16.75
C TRP A 155 12.94 -8.24 17.65
N GLU A 156 14.14 -7.69 17.54
CA GLU A 156 14.46 -6.38 18.08
C GLU A 156 14.51 -5.39 16.92
N THR A 157 13.94 -4.20 17.12
CA THR A 157 14.04 -3.12 16.15
C THR A 157 14.53 -1.84 16.80
N ILE A 158 15.39 -1.11 16.10
CA ILE A 158 15.88 0.20 16.51
C ILE A 158 15.42 1.21 15.49
N ILE A 159 14.66 2.21 15.93
CA ILE A 159 14.11 3.25 15.06
C ILE A 159 14.59 4.61 15.51
N SER A 160 15.07 5.40 14.56
CA SER A 160 15.45 6.79 14.78
C SER A 160 14.92 7.69 13.66
N GLY A 161 14.76 8.97 13.99
CA GLY A 161 14.21 9.98 13.08
C GLY A 161 13.10 10.79 13.75
N ASN A 162 12.33 11.53 12.94
CA ASN A 162 11.21 12.34 13.41
C ASN A 162 9.89 11.76 12.89
N ILE A 163 8.92 11.59 13.76
CA ILE A 163 7.61 11.01 13.43
C ILE A 163 6.46 12.03 13.47
N GLN A 164 6.64 13.20 14.07
CA GLN A 164 5.63 14.28 14.20
C GLN A 164 4.20 13.80 14.52
N GLY A 165 4.05 12.85 15.45
CA GLY A 165 2.75 12.30 15.85
C GLY A 165 2.20 11.17 14.97
N PHE A 166 2.88 10.81 13.88
CA PHE A 166 2.55 9.61 13.09
C PHE A 166 3.29 8.39 13.62
N HIS A 167 2.58 7.40 14.14
CA HIS A 167 3.24 6.17 14.60
C HIS A 167 3.69 5.31 13.41
N PRO A 168 4.99 4.98 13.27
CA PRO A 168 5.43 4.02 12.27
C PRO A 168 4.90 2.63 12.62
N GLY A 169 4.56 1.86 11.59
CA GLY A 169 4.22 0.44 11.74
C GLY A 169 5.30 -0.43 11.12
N LEU A 170 5.54 -1.63 11.65
CA LEU A 170 6.35 -2.66 11.00
C LEU A 170 5.41 -3.69 10.41
N GLN A 171 5.57 -3.98 9.12
CA GLN A 171 4.83 -5.04 8.45
C GLN A 171 5.66 -6.31 8.40
N ILE A 172 5.09 -7.38 8.95
CA ILE A 172 5.71 -8.70 9.05
C ILE A 172 4.88 -9.66 8.24
N TRP A 173 5.53 -10.41 7.35
CA TRP A 173 4.91 -11.37 6.44
C TRP A 173 5.48 -12.76 6.65
N LYS A 174 4.59 -13.73 6.85
CA LYS A 174 4.91 -15.17 6.92
C LYS A 174 3.97 -15.89 5.95
N GLY A 175 4.48 -16.29 4.79
CA GLY A 175 3.66 -16.84 3.70
C GLY A 175 2.56 -15.87 3.24
N ARG A 176 1.29 -16.28 3.32
CA ARG A 176 0.10 -15.48 2.96
C ARG A 176 -0.48 -14.67 4.12
N HIS A 177 0.19 -14.69 5.27
CA HIS A 177 -0.24 -13.98 6.46
C HIS A 177 0.61 -12.74 6.67
N SER A 178 -0.04 -11.65 7.09
CA SER A 178 0.61 -10.39 7.40
C SER A 178 0.14 -9.88 8.75
N ALA A 179 1.04 -9.22 9.46
CA ALA A 179 0.73 -8.46 10.66
C ALA A 179 1.35 -7.06 10.54
N THR A 180 0.73 -6.08 11.19
CA THR A 180 1.33 -4.76 11.38
C THR A 180 1.45 -4.51 12.87
N VAL A 181 2.64 -4.23 13.35
CA VAL A 181 2.91 -3.89 14.76
C VAL A 181 3.26 -2.42 14.86
N SER A 182 2.81 -1.77 15.94
CA SER A 182 3.19 -0.38 16.22
C SER A 182 4.64 -0.33 16.66
N LEU A 183 5.32 0.75 16.30
CA LEU A 183 6.69 1.02 16.71
C LEU A 183 6.79 2.38 17.38
N ALA A 184 7.62 2.46 18.41
CA ALA A 184 8.08 3.69 19.03
C ALA A 184 9.51 4.03 18.55
N LEU A 185 9.91 5.29 18.74
CA LEU A 185 11.32 5.67 18.57
C LEU A 185 12.18 4.96 19.63
N GLY A 186 13.41 4.61 19.26
CA GLY A 186 14.32 3.82 20.09
C GLY A 186 14.18 2.32 19.84
N VAL A 187 14.37 1.54 20.89
CA VAL A 187 14.39 0.06 20.84
C VAL A 187 12.98 -0.48 21.08
N ASN A 188 12.55 -1.41 20.23
CA ASN A 188 11.28 -2.14 20.37
C ASN A 188 11.55 -3.64 20.29
N GLU A 189 10.94 -4.41 21.19
CA GLU A 189 10.91 -5.87 21.15
C GLU A 189 9.56 -6.34 20.57
N ILE A 190 9.60 -7.23 19.58
CA ILE A 190 8.42 -7.82 18.94
C ILE A 190 8.51 -9.33 19.12
N ARG A 191 7.71 -9.88 20.02
CA ARG A 191 7.71 -11.31 20.33
C ARG A 191 6.84 -12.09 19.36
N ASP A 192 7.33 -13.24 18.86
CA ASP A 192 6.61 -14.02 17.84
C ASP A 192 5.20 -14.44 18.30
N GLU A 193 5.03 -14.79 19.58
CA GLU A 193 3.76 -15.22 20.17
C GLU A 193 2.72 -14.10 20.29
N THR A 194 3.16 -12.83 20.22
CA THR A 194 2.26 -11.66 20.31
C THR A 194 1.77 -11.17 18.95
N ILE A 195 2.31 -11.72 17.85
CA ILE A 195 1.99 -11.25 16.50
C ILE A 195 0.66 -11.87 16.04
N ALA A 196 -0.38 -11.05 16.00
CA ALA A 196 -1.67 -11.42 15.43
C ALA A 196 -1.61 -11.37 13.89
N PHE A 197 -1.35 -12.52 13.28
CA PHE A 197 -1.33 -12.67 11.83
C PHE A 197 -2.74 -12.74 11.24
N ALA A 198 -3.00 -11.91 10.22
CA ALA A 198 -4.21 -11.98 9.41
C ALA A 198 -3.87 -12.50 8.00
N THR A 199 -4.72 -13.38 7.47
CA THR A 199 -4.61 -13.82 6.08
C THR A 199 -4.90 -12.65 5.14
N ASN A 200 -3.97 -12.33 4.25
CA ASN A 200 -4.14 -11.21 3.31
C ASN A 200 -3.62 -11.60 1.92
N PRO A 201 -4.37 -12.43 1.18
CA PRO A 201 -3.88 -13.05 -0.05
C PRO A 201 -3.81 -12.07 -1.23
N GLU A 202 -4.62 -11.01 -1.20
CA GLU A 202 -4.66 -9.97 -2.24
C GLU A 202 -3.57 -8.91 -2.03
N ARG A 203 -3.04 -8.78 -0.82
CA ARG A 203 -2.05 -7.75 -0.49
C ARG A 203 -0.64 -8.22 -0.84
N HIS A 204 0.06 -7.37 -1.55
CA HIS A 204 1.42 -7.68 -1.97
C HIS A 204 2.42 -7.52 -0.82
N PRO A 205 3.29 -8.50 -0.56
CA PRO A 205 4.26 -8.43 0.55
C PRO A 205 5.28 -7.30 0.41
N GLY A 206 5.50 -6.82 -0.82
CA GLY A 206 6.36 -5.67 -1.09
C GLY A 206 5.66 -4.32 -0.94
N GLY A 207 4.36 -4.31 -0.65
CA GLY A 207 3.55 -3.12 -0.56
C GLY A 207 3.24 -2.45 -1.89
N PHE A 208 2.59 -1.28 -1.81
CA PHE A 208 2.34 -0.46 -2.99
C PHE A 208 3.64 0.03 -3.64
N THR A 209 4.70 0.20 -2.84
CA THR A 209 6.03 0.55 -3.35
C THR A 209 6.62 -0.49 -4.30
N ALA A 210 6.24 -1.76 -4.16
CA ALA A 210 6.77 -2.82 -5.03
C ALA A 210 5.95 -3.04 -6.31
N HIS A 211 4.65 -2.71 -6.33
CA HIS A 211 3.85 -2.72 -7.56
C HIS A 211 4.21 -1.56 -8.49
N TRP A 212 4.50 -0.39 -7.93
CA TRP A 212 4.97 0.74 -8.73
C TRP A 212 6.38 0.54 -9.25
N ALA A 213 7.14 -0.34 -8.60
CA ALA A 213 8.44 -0.71 -9.09
C ALA A 213 8.41 -1.57 -10.37
N GLY A 214 7.21 -1.97 -10.81
CA GLY A 214 6.95 -2.72 -12.02
C GLY A 214 5.60 -2.38 -12.64
N MET A 215 5.28 -1.08 -12.81
CA MET A 215 4.11 -0.61 -13.58
C MET A 215 4.18 -1.15 -15.02
N ASN A 216 3.74 -2.41 -15.18
CA ASN A 216 3.25 -3.14 -16.36
C ASN A 216 3.35 -4.67 -16.24
N SER A 217 3.80 -5.27 -15.12
CA SER A 217 4.09 -6.71 -15.13
C SER A 217 2.95 -7.66 -14.74
N SER A 218 1.76 -7.23 -14.31
CA SER A 218 0.75 -8.22 -13.83
C SER A 218 -0.71 -7.74 -13.72
N LEU A 219 -1.22 -7.01 -14.71
CA LEU A 219 -2.68 -6.86 -14.90
C LEU A 219 -3.23 -7.60 -16.12
N PHE A 220 -2.48 -8.54 -16.69
CA PHE A 220 -3.11 -9.63 -17.43
C PHE A 220 -3.46 -10.74 -16.43
N PRO A 221 -4.75 -11.08 -16.24
CA PRO A 221 -5.05 -12.38 -15.67
C PRO A 221 -4.41 -13.40 -16.61
N PHE A 222 -3.63 -14.33 -16.08
CA PHE A 222 -3.31 -15.55 -16.80
C PHE A 222 -4.63 -16.28 -17.06
N ASP A 223 -5.27 -15.94 -18.18
CA ASP A 223 -6.39 -16.69 -18.72
C ASP A 223 -5.79 -18.02 -19.18
N PHE A 224 -5.90 -19.04 -18.33
CA PHE A 224 -5.62 -20.43 -18.68
C PHE A 224 -6.68 -20.91 -19.68
N LYS A 225 -6.72 -20.31 -20.87
CA LYS A 225 -7.26 -20.99 -22.04
C LYS A 225 -6.17 -21.91 -22.55
N LYS A 226 -6.21 -23.15 -22.07
CA LYS A 226 -5.70 -24.30 -22.84
C LYS A 226 -6.22 -24.19 -24.28
N PRO A 227 -5.36 -24.38 -25.29
CA PRO A 227 -5.72 -25.16 -26.45
C PRO A 227 -5.27 -26.59 -26.18
N ALA A 228 -6.24 -27.51 -26.25
CA ALA A 228 -5.96 -28.92 -26.39
C ALA A 228 -5.22 -29.17 -27.73
N ALA A 229 -4.33 -30.17 -27.69
CA ALA A 229 -3.88 -31.00 -28.82
C ALA A 229 -3.21 -30.31 -30.03
N ALA A 230 -1.89 -30.53 -30.16
CA ALA A 230 -1.29 -31.06 -31.38
C ALA A 230 0.15 -31.52 -31.10
N ALA A 231 0.28 -32.74 -30.59
CA ALA A 231 1.47 -33.55 -30.78
C ALA A 231 0.99 -34.91 -31.28
N ALA A 232 1.01 -35.10 -32.59
CA ALA A 232 1.10 -36.42 -33.24
C ALA A 232 1.22 -36.23 -34.76
N SER A 233 2.31 -36.81 -35.29
CA SER A 233 2.71 -37.01 -36.70
C SER A 233 3.46 -35.86 -37.37
#